data_AF-A0A957D4F8-F1
#
_entry.id   AF-A0A957D4F8-F1
#
_cell.length_a   1.000
_cell.length_b   1.000
_cell.length_c   1.000
_cell.angle_alpha   90.00
_cell.angle_beta   90.00
_cell.angle_gamma   90.00
#
_symmetry.space_group_name_H-M   'P 1'
#
loop_
_entity.id
_entity.type
_entity.pdbx_description
1 polymer ?
#
loop_
_entity_poly.entity_id
_entity_poly.type
_entity_poly.pdbx_seq_one_letter_code
_entity_poly.pdbx_strand_id
1 'polypeptide(L)'
;MKTVHREWLLVGLLLLIMVVKGLLWSLAFPLWQGPDEDDHYAVIQFIAENGRLPDVNDTFLPDEVALSREIADVGRLDYAPEQRQAWSDTAVGLNEAQFAQLPVTKRASFDTGITGKLMKGTPFYYMLGAGVYRLFPDGDLLTRVFVQRFFATLMSSPLVVVAYLIARLLFPTDAATHSMMRLTVPTLVAFHPLITEITAIVSVDGFYNVCYALLIYLTLRLLRDQFTWKLGTAIGLTFAIGLLTKPT
;
A
#
# COMPACT_ATOMS: atom_id res chain seq x y z
N MET A 1 -12.16 -30.07 -14.40
CA MET A 1 -10.77 -29.62 -14.63
C MET A 1 -10.65 -28.43 -15.57
N LYS A 2 -11.17 -28.48 -16.81
CA LYS A 2 -11.03 -27.37 -17.79
C LYS A 2 -11.61 -26.02 -17.31
N THR A 3 -12.73 -26.02 -16.60
CA THR A 3 -13.39 -24.82 -16.04
C THR A 3 -12.54 -24.14 -14.95
N VAL A 4 -12.05 -24.92 -13.98
CA VAL A 4 -11.19 -24.41 -12.89
C VAL A 4 -9.89 -23.82 -13.43
N HIS A 5 -9.28 -24.45 -14.43
CA HIS A 5 -8.08 -23.91 -15.08
C HIS A 5 -8.35 -22.55 -15.74
N ARG A 6 -9.49 -22.41 -16.44
CA ARG A 6 -9.90 -21.14 -17.05
C ARG A 6 -10.15 -20.05 -16.01
N GLU A 7 -10.75 -20.37 -14.86
CA GLU A 7 -10.94 -19.40 -13.78
C GLU A 7 -9.61 -18.87 -13.25
N TRP A 8 -8.62 -19.73 -13.00
CA TRP A 8 -7.31 -19.29 -12.55
C TRP A 8 -6.56 -18.44 -13.57
N LEU A 9 -6.70 -18.72 -14.87
CA LEU A 9 -6.17 -17.85 -15.92
C LEU A 9 -6.80 -16.45 -15.87
N LEU A 10 -8.12 -16.37 -15.69
CA LEU A 10 -8.83 -15.09 -15.58
C LEU A 10 -8.46 -14.34 -14.29
N VAL A 11 -8.30 -15.05 -13.17
CA VAL A 11 -7.82 -14.45 -11.92
C VAL A 11 -6.38 -13.95 -12.05
N GLY A 12 -5.52 -14.69 -12.76
CA GLY A 12 -4.17 -14.23 -13.10
C GLY A 12 -4.18 -12.98 -13.96
N LEU A 13 -5.09 -12.89 -14.92
CA LEU A 13 -5.29 -11.67 -15.72
C LEU A 13 -5.81 -10.51 -14.85
N LEU A 14 -6.77 -10.73 -13.97
CA LEU A 14 -7.27 -9.71 -13.03
C LEU A 14 -6.17 -9.21 -12.08
N LEU A 15 -5.32 -10.11 -11.60
CA LEU A 15 -4.15 -9.76 -10.78
C LEU A 15 -3.16 -8.89 -11.57
N LEU A 16 -2.85 -9.28 -12.82
CA LEU A 16 -2.00 -8.49 -13.70
C LEU A 16 -2.60 -7.10 -13.96
N ILE A 17 -3.90 -7.02 -14.25
CA ILE A 17 -4.62 -5.76 -14.42
C ILE A 17 -4.52 -4.91 -13.16
N MET A 18 -4.72 -5.50 -11.98
CA MET A 18 -4.60 -4.78 -10.71
C MET A 18 -3.21 -4.19 -10.50
N VAL A 19 -2.15 -4.96 -10.78
CA VAL A 19 -0.77 -4.49 -10.68
C VAL A 19 -0.49 -3.38 -11.71
N VAL A 20 -0.76 -3.62 -13.00
CA VAL A 20 -0.51 -2.63 -14.06
C VAL A 20 -1.29 -1.34 -13.80
N LYS A 21 -2.57 -1.45 -13.41
CA LYS A 21 -3.40 -0.30 -13.03
C LYS A 21 -2.82 0.42 -11.81
N GLY A 22 -2.42 -0.31 -10.77
CA GLY A 22 -1.79 0.26 -9.58
C GLY A 22 -0.52 1.03 -9.91
N LEU A 23 0.34 0.48 -10.77
CA LEU A 23 1.55 1.14 -11.25
C LEU A 23 1.22 2.41 -12.07
N LEU A 24 0.28 2.33 -13.02
CA LEU A 24 -0.12 3.50 -13.80
C LEU A 24 -0.70 4.61 -12.93
N TRP A 25 -1.58 4.26 -11.98
CA TRP A 25 -2.13 5.22 -11.04
C TRP A 25 -1.07 5.74 -10.08
N SER A 26 -0.09 4.94 -9.67
CA SER A 26 0.99 5.41 -8.80
C SER A 26 1.86 6.48 -9.45
N LEU A 27 1.92 6.51 -10.79
CA LEU A 27 2.57 7.55 -11.57
C LEU A 27 1.67 8.78 -11.77
N ALA A 28 0.36 8.57 -11.87
CA ALA A 28 -0.62 9.63 -12.11
C ALA A 28 -1.05 10.37 -10.84
N PHE A 29 -1.05 9.69 -9.68
CA PHE A 29 -1.40 10.31 -8.41
C PHE A 29 -0.35 11.36 -8.04
N PRO A 30 -0.75 12.61 -7.78
CA PRO A 30 0.20 13.63 -7.37
C PRO A 30 0.91 13.26 -6.07
N LEU A 31 2.14 13.75 -5.90
CA LEU A 31 2.94 13.49 -4.72
C LEU A 31 2.25 14.05 -3.46
N TRP A 32 2.10 13.23 -2.42
CA TRP A 32 1.51 13.56 -1.12
C TRP A 32 0.02 13.93 -1.12
N GLN A 33 -0.72 13.63 -2.18
CA GLN A 33 -2.18 13.75 -2.18
C GLN A 33 -2.90 12.47 -1.71
N GLY A 34 -2.20 11.34 -1.63
CA GLY A 34 -2.75 10.15 -1.01
C GLY A 34 -3.02 10.37 0.49
N PRO A 35 -4.10 9.82 1.07
CA PRO A 35 -4.38 9.96 2.49
C PRO A 35 -3.18 9.57 3.36
N ASP A 36 -2.66 10.55 4.12
CA ASP A 36 -1.51 10.42 5.03
C ASP A 36 -0.27 9.76 4.40
N GLU A 37 -0.09 9.88 3.08
CA GLU A 37 0.95 9.18 2.32
C GLU A 37 2.37 9.57 2.74
N ASP A 38 2.59 10.86 2.95
CA ASP A 38 3.85 11.45 3.40
C ASP A 38 4.19 11.00 4.83
N ASP A 39 3.19 10.91 5.70
CA ASP A 39 3.32 10.38 7.06
C ASP A 39 3.71 8.88 7.03
N HIS A 40 3.09 8.07 6.16
CA HIS A 40 3.47 6.67 5.98
C HIS A 40 4.91 6.52 5.47
N TYR A 41 5.28 7.32 4.46
CA TYR A 41 6.62 7.33 3.91
C TYR A 41 7.67 7.80 4.94
N ALA A 42 7.34 8.79 5.77
CA ALA A 42 8.21 9.28 6.83
C ALA A 42 8.62 8.18 7.83
N VAL A 43 7.68 7.30 8.21
CA VAL A 43 8.00 6.16 9.09
C VAL A 43 8.93 5.16 8.40
N ILE A 44 8.71 4.87 7.12
CA ILE A 44 9.58 4.00 6.31
C ILE A 44 11.00 4.58 6.27
N GLN A 45 11.12 5.85 5.92
CA GLN A 45 12.39 6.56 5.85
C GLN A 45 13.08 6.61 7.21
N PHE A 46 12.35 6.93 8.28
CA PHE A 46 12.89 6.96 9.63
C PHE A 46 13.54 5.62 10.00
N ILE A 47 12.82 4.52 9.81
CA ILE A 47 13.33 3.18 10.12
C ILE A 47 14.54 2.87 9.23
N ALA A 48 14.49 3.24 7.95
CA ALA A 48 15.55 3.00 7.00
C ALA A 48 16.87 3.66 7.40
N GLU A 49 16.81 4.96 7.70
CA GLU A 49 17.95 5.83 7.97
C GLU A 49 18.49 5.67 9.41
N ASN A 50 17.60 5.48 10.39
CA ASN A 50 18.01 5.38 11.81
C ASN A 50 18.27 3.94 12.27
N GLY A 51 17.83 2.94 11.49
CA GLY A 51 18.02 1.53 11.84
C GLY A 51 17.23 1.05 13.07
N ARG A 52 16.25 1.83 13.53
CA ARG A 52 15.40 1.51 14.70
C ARG A 52 13.95 1.92 14.45
N LEU A 53 13.04 1.37 15.25
CA LEU A 53 11.64 1.81 15.26
C LEU A 53 11.51 3.18 15.92
N PRO A 54 10.54 4.01 15.49
CA PRO A 54 10.16 5.22 16.22
C PRO A 54 9.72 4.87 17.66
N ASP A 55 10.10 5.72 18.62
CA ASP A 55 9.65 5.67 20.00
C ASP A 55 8.69 6.82 20.33
N VAL A 56 8.29 6.94 21.60
CA VAL A 56 7.30 7.93 22.04
C VAL A 56 7.76 9.39 21.88
N ASN A 57 9.07 9.63 21.81
CA ASN A 57 9.69 10.95 21.66
C ASN A 57 9.93 11.32 20.19
N ASP A 58 9.92 10.33 19.28
CA ASP A 58 10.02 10.60 17.85
C ASP A 58 8.67 11.10 17.33
N THR A 59 8.45 12.42 17.40
CA THR A 59 7.19 13.03 16.97
C THR A 59 7.29 13.82 15.68
N PHE A 60 8.50 14.06 15.17
CA PHE A 60 8.73 14.92 14.01
C PHE A 60 8.90 14.11 12.72
N LEU A 61 8.47 14.71 11.61
CA LEU A 61 8.77 14.22 10.28
C LEU A 61 10.27 14.42 9.97
N PRO A 62 10.90 13.53 9.21
CA PRO A 62 12.20 13.82 8.61
C PRO A 62 12.12 15.12 7.78
N ASP A 63 13.14 15.96 7.89
CA ASP A 63 13.19 17.27 7.22
C ASP A 63 13.03 17.16 5.71
N GLU A 64 13.54 16.09 5.10
CA GLU A 64 13.35 15.84 3.66
C GLU A 64 11.86 15.74 3.30
N VAL A 65 11.06 15.05 4.11
CA VAL A 65 9.61 14.93 3.90
C VAL A 65 8.94 16.28 4.11
N ALA A 66 9.27 17.00 5.18
CA ALA A 66 8.77 18.34 5.48
C ALA A 66 9.02 19.32 4.32
N LEU A 67 10.27 19.42 3.84
CA LEU A 67 10.66 20.27 2.73
C LEU A 67 10.00 19.83 1.42
N SER A 68 9.87 18.53 1.19
CA SER A 68 9.22 18.02 0.00
C SER A 68 7.74 18.39 -0.09
N ARG A 69 7.03 18.52 1.04
CA ARG A 69 5.65 19.01 1.07
C ARG A 69 5.55 20.47 0.64
N GLU A 70 6.52 21.29 1.02
CA GLU A 70 6.62 22.69 0.61
C GLU A 70 6.91 22.79 -0.90
N ILE A 71 7.89 22.03 -1.40
CA ILE A 71 8.23 21.97 -2.83
C ILE A 71 7.04 21.44 -3.65
N ALA A 72 6.31 20.46 -3.13
CA ALA A 72 5.11 19.91 -3.75
C ALA A 72 3.89 20.83 -3.62
N ASP A 73 3.98 21.90 -2.82
CA ASP A 73 2.91 22.87 -2.60
C ASP A 73 1.59 22.22 -2.13
N VAL A 74 1.70 21.17 -1.30
CA VAL A 74 0.53 20.41 -0.81
C VAL A 74 -0.09 21.02 0.44
N GLY A 75 0.67 21.77 1.24
CA GLY A 75 0.16 22.35 2.48
C GLY A 75 -1.01 23.31 2.29
N ARG A 76 -1.11 23.97 1.12
CA ARG A 76 -2.26 24.85 0.80
C ARG A 76 -3.52 24.11 0.37
N LEU A 77 -3.41 22.80 0.08
CA LEU A 77 -4.54 21.97 -0.34
C LEU A 77 -5.35 21.45 0.85
N ASP A 78 -4.76 21.45 2.05
CA ASP A 78 -5.41 20.98 3.27
C ASP A 78 -6.71 21.76 3.51
N TYR A 79 -7.84 21.04 3.48
CA TYR A 79 -9.19 21.59 3.63
C TYR A 79 -9.61 22.65 2.58
N ALA A 80 -8.93 22.70 1.43
CA ALA A 80 -9.20 23.64 0.34
C ALA A 80 -9.59 22.89 -0.97
N PRO A 81 -10.83 22.37 -1.08
CA PRO A 81 -11.26 21.47 -2.16
C PRO A 81 -11.33 22.11 -3.55
N GLU A 82 -11.19 23.43 -3.67
CA GLU A 82 -11.08 24.17 -4.92
C GLU A 82 -9.63 24.25 -5.44
N GLN A 83 -8.64 24.02 -4.58
CA GLN A 83 -7.23 24.14 -4.94
C GLN A 83 -6.65 22.84 -5.50
N ARG A 84 -5.73 22.94 -6.45
CA ARG A 84 -5.01 21.80 -7.02
C ARG A 84 -3.51 22.08 -7.04
N GLN A 85 -2.70 21.02 -6.99
CA GLN A 85 -1.29 21.10 -7.35
C GLN A 85 -1.15 21.55 -8.80
N ALA A 86 -0.13 22.36 -9.06
CA ALA A 86 0.17 22.84 -10.39
C ALA A 86 0.82 21.73 -11.24
N TRP A 87 0.53 21.74 -12.54
CA TRP A 87 1.07 20.78 -13.51
C TRP A 87 1.97 21.49 -14.50
N SER A 88 2.97 20.77 -15.00
CA SER A 88 3.83 21.24 -16.09
C SER A 88 3.19 20.88 -17.43
N ASP A 89 3.35 21.74 -18.43
CA ASP A 89 2.97 21.45 -19.83
C ASP A 89 4.03 20.59 -20.56
N THR A 90 5.10 20.20 -19.86
CA THR A 90 6.21 19.40 -20.40
C THR A 90 6.35 18.07 -19.66
N ALA A 91 7.23 17.20 -20.15
CA ALA A 91 7.53 15.93 -19.49
C ALA A 91 8.28 16.09 -18.14
N VAL A 92 8.75 17.29 -17.81
CA VAL A 92 9.47 17.58 -16.57
C VAL A 92 8.55 18.33 -15.62
N GLY A 93 8.43 17.87 -14.38
CA GLY A 93 7.62 18.50 -13.34
C GLY A 93 8.14 19.88 -12.97
N LEU A 94 7.24 20.79 -12.55
CA LEU A 94 7.57 22.20 -12.26
C LEU A 94 8.74 22.36 -11.28
N ASN A 95 8.77 21.53 -10.24
CA ASN A 95 9.79 21.56 -9.18
C ASN A 95 10.66 20.29 -9.15
N GLU A 96 10.70 19.51 -10.23
CA GLU A 96 11.43 18.24 -10.28
C GLU A 96 12.93 18.41 -9.98
N ALA A 97 13.55 19.46 -10.52
CA ALA A 97 14.94 19.80 -10.24
C ALA A 97 15.20 20.13 -8.76
N GLN A 98 14.22 20.71 -8.05
CA GLN A 98 14.36 21.01 -6.62
C GLN A 98 14.31 19.72 -5.78
N PHE A 99 13.45 18.77 -6.14
CA PHE A 99 13.43 17.45 -5.48
C PHE A 99 14.76 16.70 -5.66
N ALA A 100 15.35 16.75 -6.86
CA ALA A 100 16.64 16.14 -7.14
C ALA A 100 17.81 16.78 -6.35
N GLN A 101 17.64 18.03 -5.90
CA GLN A 101 18.64 18.78 -5.14
C GLN A 101 18.47 18.68 -3.62
N LEU A 102 17.45 17.97 -3.12
CA LEU A 102 17.25 17.78 -1.69
C LEU A 102 18.49 17.10 -1.07
N PRO A 103 19.15 17.72 -0.07
CA PRO A 103 20.37 17.16 0.50
C PRO A 103 20.10 15.84 1.22
N VAL A 104 20.98 14.85 1.00
CA VAL A 104 20.92 13.54 1.69
C VAL A 104 20.93 13.69 3.22
N THR A 105 21.60 14.73 3.75
CA THR A 105 21.63 15.01 5.19
C THR A 105 20.24 15.28 5.79
N LYS A 106 19.27 15.72 4.97
CA LYS A 106 17.89 15.96 5.39
C LYS A 106 17.07 14.69 5.58
N ARG A 107 17.59 13.53 5.16
CA ARG A 107 16.89 12.25 5.31
C ARG A 107 16.74 11.80 6.76
N ALA A 108 17.69 12.21 7.61
CA ALA A 108 17.78 11.82 9.01
C ALA A 108 17.81 13.01 9.98
N SER A 109 17.56 14.24 9.51
CA SER A 109 17.44 15.43 10.36
C SER A 109 15.97 15.76 10.63
N PHE A 110 15.72 16.47 11.73
CA PHE A 110 14.39 16.80 12.24
C PHE A 110 14.30 18.28 12.69
N ASP A 111 15.18 19.14 12.13
CA ASP A 111 15.35 20.53 12.55
C ASP A 111 14.14 21.41 12.22
N THR A 112 13.33 21.00 11.25
CA THR A 112 12.10 21.70 10.85
C THR A 112 11.03 21.68 11.94
N GLY A 113 11.06 20.70 12.84
CA GLY A 113 10.11 20.58 13.95
C GLY A 113 8.66 20.33 13.53
N ILE A 114 8.41 19.92 12.28
CA ILE A 114 7.05 19.60 11.81
C ILE A 114 6.64 18.24 12.38
N THR A 115 5.52 18.20 13.10
CA THR A 115 5.00 16.98 13.71
C THR A 115 4.43 16.01 12.68
N GLY A 116 4.83 14.75 12.74
CA GLY A 116 4.24 13.64 11.99
C GLY A 116 3.11 12.96 12.76
N LYS A 117 2.07 12.54 12.07
CA LYS A 117 0.90 11.87 12.64
C LYS A 117 1.18 10.40 12.94
N LEU A 118 1.96 9.73 12.07
CA LEU A 118 2.11 8.28 12.08
C LEU A 118 3.44 7.78 12.67
N MET A 119 4.25 8.65 13.26
CA MET A 119 5.51 8.31 13.94
C MET A 119 5.35 7.42 15.20
N LYS A 120 4.15 6.90 15.45
CA LYS A 120 3.83 5.90 16.49
C LYS A 120 3.14 4.65 15.92
N GLY A 121 3.16 4.50 14.59
CA GLY A 121 2.49 3.43 13.87
C GLY A 121 3.07 2.04 14.17
N THR A 122 2.25 1.01 13.98
CA THR A 122 2.68 -0.38 14.17
C THR A 122 3.70 -0.81 13.11
N PRO A 123 4.72 -1.60 13.47
CA PRO A 123 5.99 -1.57 12.74
C PRO A 123 6.05 -2.44 11.47
N PHE A 124 5.20 -3.46 11.32
CA PHE A 124 5.49 -4.57 10.40
C PHE A 124 5.60 -4.13 8.93
N TYR A 125 4.60 -3.41 8.41
CA TYR A 125 4.61 -2.93 7.03
C TYR A 125 5.78 -1.97 6.78
N TYR A 126 6.04 -1.05 7.72
CA TYR A 126 7.10 -0.06 7.58
C TYR A 126 8.50 -0.68 7.62
N MET A 127 8.70 -1.76 8.39
CA MET A 127 9.96 -2.51 8.38
C MET A 127 10.24 -3.15 7.02
N LEU A 128 9.21 -3.69 6.35
CA LEU A 128 9.34 -4.23 5.00
C LEU A 128 9.65 -3.10 3.99
N GLY A 129 8.90 -2.00 4.07
CA GLY A 129 9.13 -0.80 3.25
C GLY A 129 10.55 -0.23 3.43
N ALA A 130 11.07 -0.22 4.67
CA ALA A 130 12.42 0.24 4.99
C ALA A 130 13.50 -0.68 4.40
N GLY A 131 13.21 -1.98 4.25
CA GLY A 131 14.06 -2.89 3.50
C GLY A 131 14.16 -2.51 2.02
N VAL A 132 13.01 -2.23 1.39
CA VAL A 132 12.93 -1.79 -0.01
C VAL A 132 13.60 -0.43 -0.21
N TYR A 133 13.39 0.51 0.71
CA TYR A 133 13.99 1.84 0.68
C TYR A 133 15.52 1.75 0.57
N ARG A 134 16.15 0.88 1.37
CA ARG A 134 17.61 0.71 1.43
C ARG A 134 18.21 0.14 0.14
N LEU A 135 17.40 -0.38 -0.78
CA LEU A 135 17.88 -0.82 -2.10
C LEU A 135 18.18 0.36 -3.03
N PHE A 136 17.74 1.57 -2.69
CA PHE A 136 17.90 2.79 -3.50
C PHE A 136 18.57 3.92 -2.71
N PRO A 137 19.79 3.72 -2.16
CA PRO A 137 20.46 4.72 -1.34
C PRO A 137 20.79 6.01 -2.12
N ASP A 138 21.14 5.87 -3.40
CA ASP A 138 21.51 7.00 -4.27
C ASP A 138 20.30 7.64 -4.96
N GLY A 139 19.10 7.05 -4.80
CA GLY A 139 17.87 7.60 -5.39
C GLY A 139 17.47 8.91 -4.72
N ASP A 140 17.00 9.87 -5.52
CA ASP A 140 16.36 11.08 -5.00
C ASP A 140 15.02 10.74 -4.31
N LEU A 141 14.34 11.76 -3.77
CA LEU A 141 13.07 11.55 -3.11
C LEU A 141 12.02 10.92 -4.03
N LEU A 142 11.85 11.46 -5.24
CA LEU A 142 10.82 10.98 -6.17
C LEU A 142 11.02 9.51 -6.51
N THR A 143 12.26 9.11 -6.81
CA THR A 143 12.63 7.72 -7.07
C THR A 143 12.22 6.82 -5.91
N ARG A 144 12.59 7.18 -4.67
CA ARG A 144 12.27 6.38 -3.49
C ARG A 144 10.76 6.31 -3.25
N VAL A 145 10.01 7.39 -3.44
CA VAL A 145 8.55 7.38 -3.30
C VAL A 145 7.89 6.49 -4.34
N PHE A 146 8.25 6.57 -5.62
CA PHE A 146 7.67 5.72 -6.66
C PHE A 146 7.99 4.24 -6.43
N VAL A 147 9.21 3.93 -5.99
CA VAL A 147 9.57 2.55 -5.58
C VAL A 147 8.68 2.08 -4.43
N GLN A 148 8.43 2.92 -3.42
CA GLN A 148 7.53 2.58 -2.31
C GLN A 148 6.08 2.42 -2.75
N ARG A 149 5.58 3.22 -3.70
CA ARG A 149 4.25 3.04 -4.29
C ARG A 149 4.15 1.72 -5.06
N PHE A 150 5.19 1.34 -5.80
CA PHE A 150 5.24 0.05 -6.51
C PHE A 150 5.23 -1.10 -5.51
N PHE A 151 6.00 -0.98 -4.42
CA PHE A 151 5.97 -1.94 -3.31
C PHE A 151 4.57 -2.04 -2.70
N ALA A 152 3.92 -0.93 -2.38
CA ALA A 152 2.54 -0.90 -1.87
C ALA A 152 1.56 -1.58 -2.83
N THR A 153 1.68 -1.32 -4.14
CA THR A 153 0.87 -1.97 -5.18
C THR A 153 1.05 -3.49 -5.15
N LEU A 154 2.29 -3.97 -5.10
CA LEU A 154 2.59 -5.41 -5.05
C LEU A 154 2.04 -6.05 -3.77
N MET A 155 2.23 -5.40 -2.62
CA MET A 155 1.73 -5.91 -1.33
C MET A 155 0.20 -5.99 -1.26
N SER A 156 -0.50 -5.12 -1.99
CA SER A 156 -1.97 -5.05 -1.99
C SER A 156 -2.61 -5.95 -3.05
N SER A 157 -1.89 -6.25 -4.14
CA SER A 157 -2.39 -7.05 -5.26
C SER A 157 -2.94 -8.45 -4.92
N PRO A 158 -2.44 -9.20 -3.90
CA PRO A 158 -2.98 -10.50 -3.53
C PRO A 158 -4.45 -10.46 -3.10
N LEU A 159 -4.99 -9.27 -2.79
CA LEU A 159 -6.40 -9.08 -2.44
C LEU A 159 -7.33 -9.69 -3.50
N VAL A 160 -6.99 -9.59 -4.79
CA VAL A 160 -7.76 -10.18 -5.89
C VAL A 160 -7.84 -11.71 -5.77
N VAL A 161 -6.71 -12.35 -5.44
CA VAL A 161 -6.64 -13.80 -5.29
C VAL A 161 -7.41 -14.25 -4.05
N VAL A 162 -7.26 -13.54 -2.93
CA VAL A 162 -7.98 -13.86 -1.69
C VAL A 162 -9.49 -13.68 -1.87
N ALA A 163 -9.92 -12.64 -2.57
CA ALA A 163 -11.32 -12.42 -2.93
C ALA A 163 -11.89 -13.57 -3.78
N TYR A 164 -11.13 -14.07 -4.76
CA TYR A 164 -11.49 -15.27 -5.52
C TYR A 164 -11.58 -16.51 -4.63
N LEU A 165 -10.64 -16.71 -3.70
CA LEU A 165 -10.65 -17.84 -2.76
C LEU A 165 -11.88 -17.83 -1.84
N ILE A 166 -12.30 -16.64 -1.37
CA ILE A 166 -13.55 -16.48 -0.62
C ILE A 166 -14.75 -16.83 -1.51
N ALA A 167 -14.81 -16.31 -2.73
CA ALA A 167 -15.93 -16.58 -3.63
C ALA A 167 -16.03 -18.08 -4.00
N ARG A 168 -14.89 -18.74 -4.20
CA ARG A 168 -14.76 -20.20 -4.37
C ARG A 168 -15.30 -21.01 -3.19
N LEU A 169 -15.15 -20.47 -1.99
CA LEU A 169 -15.60 -21.10 -0.76
C LEU A 169 -17.12 -21.02 -0.62
N LEU A 170 -17.70 -19.88 -1.02
CA LEU A 170 -19.15 -19.59 -0.95
C LEU A 170 -19.96 -20.21 -2.10
N PHE A 171 -19.39 -20.33 -3.30
CA PHE A 171 -20.10 -20.81 -4.50
C PHE A 171 -19.50 -22.13 -5.03
N PRO A 172 -20.16 -23.29 -4.79
CA PRO A 172 -19.68 -24.62 -5.21
C PRO A 172 -19.41 -24.77 -6.71
N THR A 173 -18.54 -25.71 -7.09
CA THR A 173 -18.01 -25.83 -8.47
C THR A 173 -19.00 -26.47 -9.45
N ASP A 174 -20.11 -26.97 -8.92
CA ASP A 174 -20.97 -28.00 -9.49
C ASP A 174 -21.97 -27.41 -10.51
N ALA A 175 -22.28 -26.12 -10.38
CA ALA A 175 -23.14 -25.39 -11.31
C ALA A 175 -22.34 -24.40 -12.18
N ALA A 176 -22.59 -24.42 -13.50
CA ALA A 176 -21.95 -23.49 -14.44
C ALA A 176 -22.22 -22.01 -14.07
N THR A 177 -23.42 -21.70 -13.56
CA THR A 177 -23.82 -20.36 -13.07
C THR A 177 -22.94 -19.85 -11.93
N HIS A 178 -22.40 -20.74 -11.10
CA HIS A 178 -21.53 -20.36 -9.99
C HIS A 178 -20.14 -19.90 -10.45
N SER A 179 -19.71 -20.28 -11.66
CA SER A 179 -18.43 -19.82 -12.22
C SER A 179 -18.43 -18.30 -12.45
N MET A 180 -19.57 -17.76 -12.92
CA MET A 180 -19.74 -16.31 -13.05
C MET A 180 -19.68 -15.63 -11.68
N MET A 181 -20.42 -16.14 -10.69
CA MET A 181 -20.43 -15.57 -9.33
C MET A 181 -19.04 -15.58 -8.68
N ARG A 182 -18.25 -16.64 -8.88
CA ARG A 182 -16.86 -16.72 -8.38
C ARG A 182 -15.92 -15.69 -8.98
N LEU A 183 -16.15 -15.28 -10.22
CA LEU A 183 -15.34 -14.28 -10.92
C LEU A 183 -15.85 -12.85 -10.71
N THR A 184 -17.14 -12.66 -10.42
CA THR A 184 -17.70 -11.34 -10.13
C THR A 184 -16.99 -10.67 -8.95
N VAL A 185 -16.81 -11.37 -7.84
CA VAL A 185 -16.18 -10.82 -6.62
C VAL A 185 -14.76 -10.30 -6.87
N PRO A 186 -13.79 -11.09 -7.36
CA PRO A 186 -12.44 -10.59 -7.64
C PRO A 186 -12.42 -9.54 -8.75
N THR A 187 -13.37 -9.56 -9.69
CA THR A 187 -13.52 -8.50 -10.71
C THR A 187 -13.91 -7.19 -10.05
N LEU A 188 -14.94 -7.18 -9.20
CA LEU A 188 -15.35 -5.98 -8.48
C LEU A 188 -14.20 -5.42 -7.63
N VAL A 189 -13.44 -6.28 -6.96
CA VAL A 189 -12.24 -5.87 -6.20
C VAL A 189 -11.18 -5.24 -7.10
N ALA A 190 -10.86 -5.87 -8.23
CA ALA A 190 -9.82 -5.38 -9.15
C ALA A 190 -10.18 -4.03 -9.79
N PHE A 191 -11.47 -3.74 -9.97
CA PHE A 191 -11.97 -2.50 -10.61
C PHE A 191 -12.59 -1.49 -9.64
N HIS A 192 -12.51 -1.72 -8.32
CA HIS A 192 -13.04 -0.76 -7.36
C HIS A 192 -12.14 0.49 -7.30
N PRO A 193 -12.68 1.72 -7.50
CA PRO A 193 -11.87 2.95 -7.51
C PRO A 193 -11.09 3.16 -6.22
N LEU A 194 -11.75 3.06 -5.06
CA LEU A 194 -11.07 3.23 -3.77
C LEU A 194 -9.94 2.22 -3.53
N ILE A 195 -10.12 0.95 -3.95
CA ILE A 195 -9.07 -0.07 -3.82
C ILE A 195 -7.88 0.27 -4.74
N THR A 196 -8.16 0.88 -5.89
CA THR A 196 -7.13 1.36 -6.83
C THR A 196 -6.28 2.45 -6.20
N GLU A 197 -6.92 3.45 -5.60
CA GLU A 197 -6.24 4.57 -4.93
C GLU A 197 -5.32 4.08 -3.82
N ILE A 198 -5.84 3.33 -2.84
CA ILE A 198 -5.05 2.84 -1.69
C ILE A 198 -3.92 1.87 -2.10
N THR A 199 -4.03 1.24 -3.26
CA THR A 199 -2.99 0.36 -3.82
C THR A 199 -1.88 1.17 -4.49
N ALA A 200 -2.20 2.35 -5.03
CA ALA A 200 -1.32 3.16 -5.86
C ALA A 200 -0.46 4.16 -5.05
N ILE A 201 -0.74 4.34 -3.76
CA ILE A 201 -0.05 5.27 -2.86
C ILE A 201 0.75 4.52 -1.78
N VAL A 202 1.68 5.21 -1.11
CA VAL A 202 2.37 4.65 0.06
C VAL A 202 1.42 4.60 1.25
N SER A 203 0.81 3.44 1.50
CA SER A 203 -0.11 3.25 2.63
C SER A 203 -0.04 1.82 3.18
N VAL A 204 -0.31 1.68 4.48
CA VAL A 204 -0.48 0.37 5.13
C VAL A 204 -1.81 -0.30 4.77
N ASP A 205 -2.80 0.48 4.30
CA ASP A 205 -4.20 0.05 4.21
C ASP A 205 -4.41 -1.04 3.16
N GLY A 206 -3.70 -0.96 2.04
CA GLY A 206 -3.78 -1.96 0.99
C GLY A 206 -3.30 -3.35 1.46
N PHE A 207 -2.17 -3.41 2.17
CA PHE A 207 -1.68 -4.66 2.76
C PHE A 207 -2.55 -5.14 3.93
N TYR A 208 -3.05 -4.21 4.75
CA TYR A 208 -3.99 -4.54 5.83
C TYR A 208 -5.27 -5.19 5.29
N ASN A 209 -5.82 -4.68 4.18
CA ASN A 209 -6.98 -5.28 3.51
C ASN A 209 -6.71 -6.72 3.04
N VAL A 210 -5.50 -7.01 2.54
CA VAL A 210 -5.08 -8.38 2.20
C VAL A 210 -5.10 -9.28 3.44
N CYS A 211 -4.48 -8.84 4.54
CA CYS A 211 -4.42 -9.60 5.78
C CYS A 211 -5.83 -9.86 6.34
N TYR A 212 -6.68 -8.83 6.35
CA TYR A 212 -8.05 -8.95 6.84
C TYR A 212 -8.91 -9.86 5.95
N ALA A 213 -8.84 -9.72 4.63
CA ALA A 213 -9.52 -10.63 3.71
C ALA A 213 -9.02 -12.08 3.86
N LEU A 214 -7.71 -12.27 4.08
CA LEU A 214 -7.14 -13.59 4.29
C LEU A 214 -7.63 -14.20 5.61
N LEU A 215 -7.74 -13.39 6.66
CA LEU A 215 -8.31 -13.81 7.94
C LEU A 215 -9.78 -14.24 7.78
N ILE A 216 -10.58 -13.49 7.02
CA ILE A 216 -11.96 -13.87 6.66
C ILE A 216 -11.96 -15.22 5.93
N TYR A 217 -11.13 -15.37 4.90
CA TYR A 217 -11.04 -16.61 4.13
C TYR A 217 -10.72 -17.82 5.03
N LEU A 218 -9.71 -17.71 5.90
CA LEU A 218 -9.31 -18.79 6.80
C LEU A 218 -10.37 -19.10 7.85
N THR A 219 -11.06 -18.09 8.36
CA THR A 219 -12.16 -18.26 9.33
C THR A 219 -13.36 -18.93 8.68
N LEU A 220 -13.74 -18.53 7.47
CA LEU A 220 -14.81 -19.20 6.73
C LEU A 220 -14.43 -20.66 6.41
N ARG A 221 -13.15 -20.91 6.10
CA ARG A 221 -12.65 -22.27 5.87
C ARG A 221 -12.74 -23.12 7.14
N LEU A 222 -12.49 -22.54 8.32
CA LEU A 222 -12.67 -23.19 9.61
C LEU A 222 -14.13 -23.53 9.90
N LEU A 223 -15.08 -22.70 9.46
CA LEU A 223 -16.50 -22.96 9.64
C LEU A 223 -17.02 -24.05 8.69
N ARG A 224 -16.45 -24.15 7.48
CA ARG A 224 -16.86 -25.12 6.47
C ARG A 224 -16.18 -26.48 6.65
N ASP A 225 -14.89 -26.47 6.95
CA ASP A 225 -14.04 -27.65 7.05
C ASP A 225 -13.74 -27.96 8.54
N GLN A 226 -13.17 -29.13 8.85
CA GLN A 226 -12.77 -29.45 10.23
C GLN A 226 -11.57 -28.62 10.70
N PHE A 227 -11.52 -28.32 12.00
CA PHE A 227 -10.35 -27.65 12.59
C PHE A 227 -9.09 -28.52 12.41
N THR A 228 -8.00 -27.85 12.03
CA THR A 228 -6.66 -28.44 12.01
C THR A 228 -5.67 -27.46 12.63
N TRP A 229 -4.62 -27.97 13.28
CA TRP A 229 -3.58 -27.10 13.87
C TRP A 229 -2.96 -26.17 12.83
N LYS A 230 -2.77 -26.62 11.59
CA LYS A 230 -2.24 -25.80 10.48
C LYS A 230 -3.14 -24.60 10.19
N LEU A 231 -4.45 -24.81 10.19
CA LEU A 231 -5.42 -23.74 9.99
C LEU A 231 -5.45 -22.77 11.17
N GLY A 232 -5.41 -23.29 12.40
CA GLY A 232 -5.31 -22.48 13.62
C GLY A 232 -4.04 -21.59 13.63
N THR A 233 -2.88 -22.17 13.28
CA THR A 233 -1.63 -21.41 13.15
C THR A 233 -1.71 -20.36 12.05
N ALA A 234 -2.28 -20.69 10.88
CA ALA A 234 -2.44 -19.72 9.79
C ALA A 234 -3.34 -18.54 10.19
N ILE A 235 -4.44 -18.79 10.90
CA ILE A 235 -5.32 -17.75 11.45
C ILE A 235 -4.55 -16.87 12.43
N GLY A 236 -3.87 -17.48 13.41
CA GLY A 236 -3.11 -16.74 14.42
C GLY A 236 -2.00 -15.87 13.84
N LEU A 237 -1.23 -16.40 12.88
CA LEU A 237 -0.19 -15.64 12.18
C LEU A 237 -0.77 -14.50 11.35
N THR A 238 -1.84 -14.76 10.59
CA THR A 238 -2.49 -13.72 9.77
C THR A 238 -3.04 -12.59 10.64
N PHE A 239 -3.67 -12.94 11.76
CA PHE A 239 -4.17 -11.99 12.75
C PHE A 239 -3.04 -11.16 13.37
N ALA A 240 -1.95 -11.81 13.80
CA ALA A 240 -0.79 -11.12 14.37
C ALA A 240 -0.14 -10.16 13.36
N ILE A 241 0.04 -10.58 12.11
CA ILE A 241 0.58 -9.72 11.04
C ILE A 241 -0.34 -8.53 10.77
N GLY A 242 -1.66 -8.76 10.72
CA GLY A 242 -2.66 -7.68 10.56
C GLY A 242 -2.57 -6.65 11.69
N LEU A 243 -2.54 -7.11 12.94
CA LEU A 243 -2.43 -6.26 14.13
C LEU A 243 -1.12 -5.46 14.17
N LEU A 244 -0.01 -6.07 13.74
CA LEU A 244 1.29 -5.41 13.64
C LEU A 244 1.42 -4.49 12.41
N THR A 245 0.45 -4.52 11.48
CA THR A 245 0.38 -3.64 10.31
C THR A 245 -0.43 -2.38 10.62
N LYS A 246 -1.59 -2.54 11.25
CA LYS A 246 -2.45 -1.43 11.68
C LYS A 246 -3.24 -1.87 12.91
N PRO A 247 -3.21 -1.12 14.03
CA PRO A 247 -4.06 -1.42 15.17
C PRO A 247 -5.52 -1.08 14.82
N THR A 248 -6.44 -1.94 15.25
CA THR A 248 -7.90 -1.74 15.15
C THR A 248 -8.40 -0.64 16.08
#